data_AF-A0A7C0UW31-F1
#
_entry.id   AF-A0A7C0UW31-F1
#
_cell.length_a   1.000
_cell.length_b   1.000
_cell.length_c   1.000
_cell.angle_alpha   90.00
_cell.angle_beta   90.00
_cell.angle_gamma   90.00
#
_symmetry.space_group_name_H-M   'P 1'
#
loop_
_entity.id
_entity.type
_entity.pdbx_description
1 polymer ?
#
loop_
_entity_poly.entity_id
_entity_poly.type
_entity_poly.pdbx_seq_one_letter_code
_entity_poly.pdbx_strand_id
1 'polypeptide(L)'
;MTLCHICKGIRKLCGRERCPILTRIYYQKLAIPKINESLFGPSPKSVFVGHENYPDVFVGPMVSLNESNLERVDTPEKMFGLSQEKIIRDRYSLVRGKLQKNVFTRDRYIRELQAVTLSAKPVDM
;
A
#
# COMPACT_ATOMS: atom_id res chain seq x y z
N MET A 1 2.63 -11.87 20.61
CA MET A 1 1.41 -11.87 19.77
C MET A 1 0.20 -12.58 20.42
N THR A 2 0.30 -13.07 21.64
CA THR A 2 -0.74 -13.88 22.32
C THR A 2 -2.00 -13.09 22.73
N LEU A 3 -1.85 -11.84 23.16
CA LEU A 3 -2.96 -11.00 23.65
C LEU A 3 -4.04 -10.69 22.59
N CYS A 4 -3.66 -10.50 21.32
CA CYS A 4 -4.63 -10.16 20.27
C CYS A 4 -5.61 -11.30 19.97
N HIS A 5 -5.13 -12.55 19.99
CA HIS A 5 -5.96 -13.75 19.77
C HIS A 5 -7.02 -13.92 20.85
N ILE A 6 -6.69 -13.58 22.10
CA ILE A 6 -7.61 -13.60 23.24
C ILE A 6 -8.55 -12.38 23.20
N CYS A 7 -8.02 -11.21 22.87
CA CYS A 7 -8.76 -9.95 22.86
C CYS A 7 -9.87 -9.93 21.79
N LYS A 8 -9.59 -10.53 20.61
CA LYS A 8 -10.44 -10.50 19.41
C LYS A 8 -10.94 -9.09 19.02
N GLY A 9 -10.21 -8.06 19.43
CA GLY A 9 -10.56 -6.65 19.22
C GLY A 9 -11.70 -6.09 20.09
N ILE A 10 -12.31 -6.88 20.98
CA ILE A 10 -13.46 -6.46 21.80
C ILE A 10 -13.02 -6.09 23.23
N ARG A 11 -12.03 -6.80 23.78
CA ARG A 11 -11.62 -6.68 25.19
C ARG A 11 -10.61 -5.56 25.49
N LYS A 12 -10.19 -4.79 24.48
CA LYS A 12 -9.18 -3.69 24.59
C LYS A 12 -7.90 -4.03 25.37
N LEU A 13 -7.44 -5.30 25.35
CA LEU A 13 -6.29 -5.77 26.15
C LEU A 13 -4.96 -5.09 25.77
N CYS A 14 -4.86 -4.52 24.58
CA CYS A 14 -3.67 -3.79 24.13
C CYS A 14 -3.67 -2.30 24.52
N GLY A 15 -4.71 -1.81 25.21
CA GLY A 15 -4.82 -0.41 25.67
C GLY A 15 -5.05 0.63 24.57
N ARG A 16 -4.90 0.27 23.29
CA ARG A 16 -5.07 1.19 22.15
C ARG A 16 -6.52 1.69 22.04
N GLU A 17 -6.68 2.93 21.59
CA GLU A 17 -8.00 3.53 21.35
C GLU A 17 -8.82 2.72 20.35
N ARG A 18 -8.19 2.23 19.27
CA ARG A 18 -8.80 1.35 18.27
C ARG A 18 -7.93 0.16 17.98
N CYS A 19 -8.56 -0.99 17.73
CA CYS A 19 -7.84 -2.21 17.37
C CYS A 19 -7.27 -2.09 15.95
N PRO A 20 -5.95 -2.08 15.75
CA PRO A 20 -5.35 -1.89 14.44
C PRO A 20 -5.75 -2.99 13.44
N ILE A 21 -6.00 -4.21 13.92
CA ILE A 21 -6.42 -5.35 13.10
C ILE A 21 -7.83 -5.12 12.54
N LEU A 22 -8.77 -4.65 13.37
CA LEU A 22 -10.13 -4.38 12.93
C LEU A 22 -10.18 -3.14 12.02
N THR A 23 -9.44 -2.09 12.36
CA THR A 23 -9.29 -0.89 11.52
C THR A 23 -8.75 -1.25 10.13
N ARG A 24 -7.74 -2.13 10.08
CA ARG A 24 -7.18 -2.67 8.84
C ARG A 24 -8.23 -3.38 7.99
N ILE A 25 -8.98 -4.31 8.58
CA ILE A 25 -10.03 -5.07 7.88
C ILE A 25 -11.13 -4.13 7.39
N TYR A 26 -11.51 -3.13 8.20
CA TYR A 26 -12.51 -2.14 7.83
C TYR A 26 -12.11 -1.34 6.58
N TYR A 27 -10.92 -0.73 6.57
CA TYR A 27 -10.47 0.04 5.41
C TYR A 27 -10.22 -0.83 4.18
N GLN A 28 -9.76 -2.08 4.38
CA GLN A 28 -9.65 -3.04 3.28
C GLN A 28 -11.02 -3.35 2.65
N LYS A 29 -12.06 -3.57 3.46
CA LYS A 29 -13.42 -3.79 2.96
C LYS A 29 -14.00 -2.59 2.20
N LEU A 30 -13.61 -1.37 2.58
CA LEU A 30 -14.00 -0.15 1.85
C LEU A 30 -13.26 0.00 0.52
N ALA A 31 -12.02 -0.50 0.43
CA ALA A 31 -11.19 -0.40 -0.77
C ALA A 31 -11.58 -1.43 -1.84
N ILE A 32 -11.86 -2.68 -1.43
CA ILE A 32 -12.12 -3.81 -2.35
C ILE A 32 -13.17 -3.50 -3.44
N PRO A 33 -14.36 -2.92 -3.13
CA PRO A 33 -15.38 -2.64 -4.14
C PRO A 33 -14.96 -1.60 -5.19
N LYS A 34 -13.89 -0.82 -4.93
CA LYS A 34 -13.36 0.16 -5.87
C LYS A 34 -12.33 -0.42 -6.85
N ILE A 35 -11.97 -1.69 -6.67
CA ILE A 35 -10.96 -2.37 -7.49
C ILE A 35 -11.68 -3.13 -8.61
N ASN A 36 -11.41 -2.76 -9.85
CA ASN A 36 -11.91 -3.44 -11.06
C ASN A 36 -10.75 -4.15 -11.78
N GLU A 37 -11.05 -4.89 -12.86
CA GLU A 37 -10.05 -5.56 -13.70
C GLU A 37 -9.01 -4.60 -14.30
N SER A 38 -9.45 -3.37 -14.59
CA SER A 38 -8.60 -2.24 -14.95
C SER A 38 -8.76 -1.14 -13.91
N LEU A 39 -7.64 -0.63 -13.42
CA LEU A 39 -7.60 0.47 -12.47
C LEU A 39 -6.72 1.55 -13.05
N PHE A 40 -7.30 2.73 -13.25
CA PHE A 40 -6.59 3.94 -13.64
C PHE A 40 -6.57 4.92 -12.47
N GLY A 41 -5.43 5.53 -12.21
CA GLY A 41 -5.33 6.58 -11.22
C GLY A 41 -3.90 7.03 -10.93
N PRO A 42 -3.75 8.05 -10.08
CA PRO A 42 -2.45 8.57 -9.74
C PRO A 42 -1.65 7.55 -8.93
N SER A 43 -0.45 7.26 -9.43
CA SER A 43 0.56 6.48 -8.73
C SER A 43 1.42 7.42 -7.87
N PRO A 44 1.48 7.24 -6.54
CA PRO A 44 2.55 7.86 -5.75
C PRO A 44 3.91 7.43 -6.27
N LYS A 45 4.98 8.17 -5.93
CA LYS A 45 6.38 7.93 -6.35
C LYS A 45 6.98 6.66 -5.72
N SER A 46 6.25 5.56 -5.77
CA SER A 46 6.58 4.34 -5.06
C SER A 46 6.15 3.12 -5.85
N VAL A 47 6.96 2.08 -5.71
CA VAL A 47 6.80 0.78 -6.34
C VAL A 47 6.83 -0.27 -5.25
N PHE A 48 6.02 -1.31 -5.44
CA PHE A 48 6.07 -2.48 -4.60
C PHE A 48 7.14 -3.46 -5.10
N VAL A 49 8.01 -3.91 -4.20
CA VAL A 49 8.95 -5.01 -4.45
C VAL A 49 8.74 -6.08 -3.37
N GLY A 50 8.37 -7.28 -3.80
CA GLY A 50 8.18 -8.44 -2.94
C GLY A 50 9.48 -9.16 -2.60
N HIS A 51 9.43 -10.04 -1.60
CA HIS A 51 10.55 -10.89 -1.18
C HIS A 51 10.30 -12.38 -1.45
N GLU A 52 9.06 -12.76 -1.76
CA GLU A 52 8.70 -14.13 -2.10
C GLU A 52 9.27 -14.51 -3.48
N ASN A 53 9.67 -15.79 -3.62
CA ASN A 53 10.14 -16.40 -4.87
C ASN A 53 11.46 -15.85 -5.44
N TYR A 54 12.30 -15.22 -4.63
CA TYR A 54 13.62 -14.75 -5.07
C TYR A 54 14.42 -15.85 -5.82
N PRO A 55 15.02 -15.56 -7.00
CA PRO A 55 15.20 -14.24 -7.62
C PRO A 55 14.03 -13.72 -8.47
N ASP A 56 12.94 -14.47 -8.62
CA ASP A 56 11.74 -14.08 -9.39
C ASP A 56 10.66 -13.49 -8.49
N VAL A 57 10.78 -12.19 -8.22
CA VAL A 57 9.94 -11.48 -7.24
C VAL A 57 8.72 -10.81 -7.89
N PHE A 58 7.68 -10.59 -7.10
CA PHE A 58 6.58 -9.72 -7.51
C PHE A 58 7.00 -8.25 -7.44
N VAL A 59 6.80 -7.53 -8.54
CA VAL A 59 7.04 -6.10 -8.65
C VAL A 59 5.85 -5.43 -9.34
N GLY A 60 5.56 -4.19 -8.98
CA GLY A 60 4.53 -3.43 -9.67
C GLY A 60 4.29 -2.04 -9.08
N PRO A 61 3.51 -1.21 -9.77
CA PRO A 61 3.23 0.14 -9.33
C PRO A 61 2.25 0.14 -8.16
N MET A 62 2.29 1.22 -7.40
CA MET A 62 1.26 1.56 -6.41
C MET A 62 0.26 2.50 -7.08
N VAL A 63 -1.04 2.21 -7.09
CA VAL A 63 -2.07 3.10 -7.63
C VAL A 63 -3.00 3.53 -6.50
N SER A 64 -3.29 4.82 -6.38
CA SER A 64 -4.19 5.31 -5.32
C SER A 64 -5.65 5.27 -5.77
N LEU A 65 -6.52 4.76 -4.90
CA LEU A 65 -7.99 4.78 -5.07
C LEU A 65 -8.60 6.14 -4.74
N ASN A 66 -7.82 7.06 -4.18
CA ASN A 66 -8.24 8.42 -3.83
C ASN A 66 -7.15 9.42 -4.24
N GLU A 67 -7.53 10.54 -4.84
CA GLU A 67 -6.58 11.56 -5.32
C GLU A 67 -6.04 12.48 -4.20
N SER A 68 -6.64 12.43 -3.02
CA SER A 68 -6.27 13.31 -1.92
C SER A 68 -4.91 12.94 -1.30
N ASN A 69 -4.01 13.92 -1.19
CA ASN A 69 -2.74 13.84 -0.46
C ASN A 69 -1.76 12.75 -0.91
N LEU A 70 -1.70 12.45 -2.21
CA LEU A 70 -0.83 11.41 -2.81
C LEU A 70 0.63 11.45 -2.31
N GLU A 71 1.18 12.64 -2.10
CA GLU A 71 2.54 12.80 -1.60
C GLU A 71 2.76 12.35 -0.14
N ARG A 72 1.70 12.02 0.60
CA ARG A 72 1.77 11.58 2.01
C ARG A 72 1.44 10.11 2.15
N VAL A 73 0.74 9.54 1.17
CA VAL A 73 0.13 8.21 1.26
C VAL A 73 1.18 7.09 1.34
N ASP A 74 2.37 7.31 0.74
CA ASP A 74 3.48 6.35 0.76
C ASP A 74 4.84 6.97 1.12
N THR A 75 4.83 8.05 1.91
CA THR A 75 6.05 8.77 2.34
C THR A 75 6.22 8.65 3.85
N PRO A 76 7.03 7.69 4.35
CA PRO A 76 7.19 7.40 5.78
C PRO A 76 7.52 8.62 6.65
N GLU A 77 8.31 9.55 6.12
CA GLU A 77 8.74 10.78 6.79
C GLU A 77 7.53 11.65 7.15
N LYS A 78 6.53 11.70 6.26
CA LYS A 78 5.28 12.45 6.46
C LYS A 78 4.25 11.67 7.28
N MET A 79 4.55 10.43 7.68
CA MET A 79 3.66 9.62 8.52
C MET A 79 3.88 9.87 10.02
N PHE A 80 5.03 10.44 10.40
CA PHE A 80 5.32 10.74 11.79
C PHE A 80 4.31 11.75 12.37
N GLY A 81 3.86 11.52 13.60
CA GLY A 81 2.85 12.34 14.28
C GLY A 81 1.39 12.10 13.84
N LEU A 82 1.15 11.27 12.82
CA LEU A 82 -0.21 10.90 12.44
C LEU A 82 -0.79 9.82 13.36
N SER A 83 -2.12 9.82 13.50
CA SER A 83 -2.80 8.73 14.18
C SER A 83 -2.63 7.42 13.42
N GLN A 84 -2.55 6.31 14.16
CA GLN A 84 -2.48 4.96 13.59
C GLN A 84 -3.62 4.70 12.59
N GLU A 85 -4.82 5.19 12.88
CA GLU A 85 -5.96 5.06 11.98
C GLU A 85 -5.72 5.74 10.63
N LYS A 86 -5.16 6.96 10.63
CA LYS A 86 -4.90 7.71 9.42
C LYS A 86 -3.84 7.02 8.57
N ILE A 87 -2.78 6.52 9.20
CA ILE A 87 -1.74 5.71 8.52
C ILE A 87 -2.36 4.46 7.88
N ILE A 88 -3.21 3.73 8.62
CA ILE A 88 -3.88 2.54 8.07
C ILE A 88 -4.78 2.95 6.90
N ARG A 89 -5.61 4.00 7.04
CA ARG A 89 -6.49 4.47 5.97
C ARG A 89 -5.71 4.78 4.70
N ASP A 90 -4.64 5.56 4.80
CA ASP A 90 -3.83 5.96 3.65
C ASP A 90 -3.16 4.72 3.00
N ARG A 91 -2.57 3.83 3.79
CA ARG A 91 -1.92 2.62 3.25
C ARG A 91 -2.88 1.66 2.56
N TYR A 92 -4.14 1.65 2.98
CA TYR A 92 -5.20 0.81 2.40
C TYR A 92 -5.97 1.50 1.27
N SER A 93 -5.70 2.79 0.98
CA SER A 93 -6.17 3.41 -0.25
C SER A 93 -5.25 3.13 -1.45
N LEU A 94 -4.12 2.45 -1.25
CA LEU A 94 -3.23 2.04 -2.34
C LEU A 94 -3.51 0.61 -2.79
N VAL A 95 -3.65 0.44 -4.11
CA VAL A 95 -3.71 -0.84 -4.80
C VAL A 95 -2.33 -1.15 -5.37
N ARG A 96 -1.93 -2.42 -5.27
CA ARG A 96 -0.63 -2.91 -5.74
C ARG A 96 -0.83 -3.70 -7.02
N GLY A 97 -0.20 -3.26 -8.11
CA GLY A 97 0.04 -4.15 -9.23
C GLY A 97 1.04 -5.24 -8.82
N LYS A 98 0.87 -6.45 -9.32
CA LYS A 98 1.80 -7.57 -9.08
C LYS A 98 2.09 -8.29 -10.37
N LEU A 99 3.32 -8.15 -10.85
CA LEU A 99 3.86 -8.92 -11.96
C LEU A 99 5.13 -9.63 -11.49
N GLN A 100 5.28 -10.91 -11.80
CA GLN A 100 6.51 -11.63 -11.45
C GLN A 100 7.62 -11.28 -12.45
N LYS A 101 8.79 -10.88 -11.92
CA LYS A 101 9.98 -10.56 -12.71
C LYS A 101 11.24 -11.03 -12.01
N ASN A 102 12.19 -11.53 -12.78
CA ASN A 102 13.53 -11.79 -12.29
C ASN A 102 14.23 -10.46 -11.96
N VAL A 103 14.95 -10.39 -10.83
CA VAL A 103 15.68 -9.17 -10.41
C VAL A 103 16.71 -8.65 -11.43
N PHE A 104 17.18 -9.49 -12.35
CA PHE A 104 18.13 -9.09 -13.40
C PHE A 104 17.45 -8.60 -14.69
N THR A 105 16.12 -8.65 -14.77
CA THR A 105 15.34 -8.24 -15.95
C THR A 105 15.46 -6.73 -16.20
N ARG A 106 15.61 -6.32 -17.47
CA ARG A 106 15.68 -4.90 -17.90
C ARG A 106 14.73 -4.55 -19.03
N ASP A 107 13.57 -5.17 -19.03
CA ASP A 107 12.53 -4.95 -20.04
C ASP A 107 11.89 -3.57 -19.91
N ARG A 108 10.99 -3.25 -20.85
CA ARG A 108 10.28 -1.99 -20.89
C ARG A 108 9.48 -1.73 -19.61
N TYR A 109 8.83 -2.75 -19.06
CA TYR A 109 8.02 -2.64 -17.85
C TYR A 109 8.85 -2.18 -16.65
N ILE A 110 10.02 -2.79 -16.44
CA ILE A 110 10.94 -2.39 -15.35
C ILE A 110 11.41 -0.94 -15.53
N ARG A 111 11.69 -0.50 -16.77
CA ARG A 111 12.09 0.89 -17.04
C ARG A 111 10.98 1.89 -16.77
N GLU A 112 9.74 1.56 -17.12
CA GLU A 112 8.57 2.40 -16.82
C GLU A 112 8.36 2.53 -15.31
N LEU A 113 8.46 1.42 -14.57
CA LEU A 113 8.41 1.45 -13.09
C LEU A 113 9.53 2.30 -12.47
N GLN A 114 10.74 2.22 -13.03
CA GLN A 114 11.85 3.05 -12.61
C GLN A 114 11.57 4.54 -12.86
N ALA A 115 11.03 4.89 -14.03
CA ALA A 115 10.67 6.27 -14.37
C ALA A 115 9.63 6.85 -13.42
N VAL A 116 8.64 6.05 -13.00
CA VAL A 116 7.59 6.45 -12.06
C VAL A 116 8.16 6.72 -10.67
N THR A 117 9.05 5.85 -10.20
CA THR A 117 9.72 6.02 -8.91
C THR A 117 10.60 7.27 -8.89
N LEU A 118 11.27 7.57 -10.02
CA LEU A 118 12.13 8.75 -10.18
C LEU A 118 11.34 10.05 -10.46
N SER A 119 10.02 9.97 -10.65
CA SER A 119 9.22 11.13 -11.01
C SER A 119 9.18 12.18 -9.90
N ALA A 120 9.27 13.45 -10.29
CA ALA A 120 9.15 14.58 -9.39
C ALA A 120 7.70 14.82 -8.91
N LYS A 121 6.68 14.27 -9.60
CA LYS A 121 5.26 14.39 -9.26
C LYS A 121 4.55 13.04 -9.40
N PRO A 122 3.41 12.80 -8.73
CA PRO A 122 2.58 11.62 -9.00
C PRO A 122 2.32 11.49 -10.50
N VAL A 123 2.35 10.26 -11.01
CA VAL A 123 2.17 9.93 -12.43
C VAL A 123 0.90 9.12 -12.56
N ASP A 124 0.07 9.43 -13.54
CA ASP A 124 -1.13 8.63 -13.81
C ASP A 124 -0.76 7.30 -14.46
N MET A 125 -1.36 6.23 -13.96
CA MET A 125 -1.20 4.85 -14.42
C MET A 125 -2.54 4.20 -14.69
#